data_AF-A0A1L7D6F3-F1
#
_entry.id   AF-A0A1L7D6F3-F1
#
_cell.length_a   1.000
_cell.length_b   1.000
_cell.length_c   1.000
_cell.angle_alpha   90.00
_cell.angle_beta   90.00
_cell.angle_gamma   90.00
#
_symmetry.space_group_name_H-M   'P 1'
#
loop_
_entity.id
_entity.type
_entity.pdbx_description
1 polymer ?
#
loop_
_entity_poly.entity_id
_entity_poly.type
_entity_poly.pdbx_seq_one_letter_code
_entity_poly.pdbx_strand_id
1 'polypeptide(L)' 'MTLQAKWEKLSPKGKTAVIGAAAADISLTAAAWHFLYHLPRRKIRGSKKLWFLVSLVDVVGPLVFLSFGIKR' A
#
# COMPACT_ATOMS: atom_id res chain seq x y z
N MET A 1 -12.65 25.55 -11.29
CA MET A 1 -11.52 24.76 -11.85
C MET A 1 -11.77 23.29 -11.54
N THR A 2 -12.36 22.53 -12.47
CA THR A 2 -12.57 21.09 -12.28
C THR A 2 -11.27 20.37 -12.65
N LEU A 3 -10.52 19.90 -11.65
CA LEU A 3 -9.29 19.14 -11.82
C LEU A 3 -9.59 17.71 -12.30
N GLN A 4 -10.26 17.56 -13.43
CA GLN A 4 -10.44 16.27 -14.08
C GLN A 4 -9.38 16.12 -15.17
N ALA A 5 -8.23 15.55 -14.78
CA ALA A 5 -7.25 15.07 -15.73
C ALA A 5 -7.86 13.90 -16.51
N LYS A 6 -8.44 14.19 -17.68
CA LYS A 6 -9.03 13.16 -18.55
C LYS A 6 -7.88 12.24 -19.01
N TRP A 7 -8.04 10.93 -18.82
CA TRP A 7 -7.01 9.93 -19.15
C TRP A 7 -6.41 10.13 -20.56
N GLU A 8 -7.24 10.49 -21.52
CA GLU A 8 -6.82 10.72 -22.91
C GLU A 8 -5.90 11.92 -23.11
N LYS A 9 -5.95 12.92 -22.22
CA LYS A 9 -5.09 14.12 -22.26
C LYS A 9 -3.75 13.91 -21.55
N LEU A 10 -3.53 12.77 -20.89
CA LEU A 10 -2.25 12.46 -20.27
C LEU A 10 -1.22 12.10 -21.34
N SER A 11 -0.02 12.69 -21.22
CA SER A 11 1.14 12.26 -21.99
C SER A 11 1.44 10.77 -21.71
N PRO A 12 2.13 10.06 -22.62
CA PRO A 12 2.51 8.66 -22.38
C PRO A 12 3.22 8.46 -21.03
N LYS A 13 4.11 9.39 -20.66
CA LYS A 13 4.80 9.39 -19.35
C LYS A 13 3.82 9.53 -18.18
N GLY A 14 2.80 10.39 -18.30
CA GLY A 14 1.76 10.55 -17.29
C GLY A 14 0.93 9.27 -17.08
N LYS A 15 0.55 8.58 -18.16
CA LYS A 15 -0.15 7.29 -18.07
C LYS A 15 0.71 6.22 -17.41
N THR A 16 1.99 6.12 -17.80
CA THR A 16 2.93 5.17 -17.18
C THR A 16 3.12 5.46 -15.69
N ALA A 17 3.20 6.73 -15.28
CA ALA A 17 3.32 7.09 -13.87
C ALA A 17 2.10 6.66 -13.06
N VAL A 18 0.87 6.89 -13.58
CA VAL A 18 -0.36 6.47 -12.90
C VAL A 18 -0.44 4.95 -12.80
N ILE A 19 -0.15 4.22 -13.88
CA ILE A 19 -0.13 2.74 -13.86
C ILE A 19 0.93 2.23 -12.88
N GLY A 20 2.12 2.82 -12.88
CA GLY A 20 3.20 2.45 -11.97
C GLY A 20 2.84 2.68 -10.51
N ALA A 21 2.20 3.82 -10.19
CA ALA A 21 1.72 4.12 -8.86
C ALA A 21 0.64 3.12 -8.40
N ALA A 22 -0.34 2.81 -9.26
CA ALA A 22 -1.37 1.83 -8.96
C ALA A 22 -0.79 0.41 -8.75
N ALA A 23 0.16 0.00 -9.60
CA ALA A 23 0.83 -1.29 -9.46
C ALA A 23 1.67 -1.37 -8.17
N ALA A 24 2.34 -0.28 -7.81
CA ALA A 24 3.09 -0.19 -6.56
C ALA A 24 2.15 -0.32 -5.35
N ASP A 25 1.04 0.41 -5.34
CA ASP A 25 0.05 0.37 -4.26
C ASP A 25 -0.56 -1.03 -4.06
N ILE A 26 -0.99 -1.67 -5.15
CA ILE A 26 -1.50 -3.05 -5.13
C ILE A 26 -0.43 -4.01 -4.58
N SER A 27 0.80 -3.91 -5.07
CA SER A 27 1.91 -4.77 -4.63
C SER A 27 2.20 -4.59 -3.15
N LEU A 28 2.14 -3.35 -2.67
CA LEU A 28 2.43 -3.00 -1.29
C LEU A 28 1.35 -3.51 -0.34
N THR A 29 0.09 -3.34 -0.71
CA THR A 29 -1.07 -3.87 0.02
C THR A 29 -1.03 -5.40 0.08
N ALA A 30 -0.77 -6.04 -1.06
CA ALA A 30 -0.62 -7.49 -1.13
C ALA A 30 0.53 -8.01 -0.25
N ALA A 31 1.68 -7.34 -0.26
CA ALA A 31 2.80 -7.68 0.59
C ALA A 31 2.46 -7.50 2.08
N ALA A 32 1.83 -6.38 2.46
CA ALA A 32 1.40 -6.14 3.82
C ALA A 32 0.46 -7.25 4.33
N TRP A 33 -0.53 -7.65 3.53
CA TRP A 33 -1.44 -8.73 3.88
C TRP A 33 -0.75 -10.09 3.94
N HIS A 34 0.15 -10.39 2.99
CA HIS A 34 0.95 -11.60 2.99
C HIS A 34 1.74 -11.74 4.31
N PHE A 35 2.46 -10.68 4.70
CA PHE A 35 3.21 -10.67 5.95
C PHE A 35 2.30 -10.73 7.17
N LEU A 36 1.18 -10.01 7.18
CA LEU A 36 0.24 -10.04 8.30
C LEU A 36 -0.35 -11.44 8.53
N TYR A 37 -0.63 -12.17 7.43
CA TYR A 37 -1.15 -13.53 7.46
C TYR A 37 -0.07 -14.52 7.93
N HIS A 38 1.09 -14.54 7.25
CA HIS A 38 2.11 -15.58 7.44
C HIS A 38 3.03 -15.34 8.64
N LEU A 39 3.31 -14.09 9.03
CA LEU A 39 4.22 -13.85 10.16
C LEU A 39 3.58 -14.27 11.49
N PRO A 40 4.30 -15.01 12.35
CA PRO A 40 3.84 -15.29 13.70
C PRO A 40 3.76 -14.00 14.51
N ARG A 41 2.79 -13.88 15.42
CA ARG A 41 2.52 -12.64 16.19
C ARG A 41 3.76 -12.09 16.90
N ARG A 42 4.71 -12.95 17.32
CA ARG A 42 5.97 -12.54 17.95
C ARG A 42 6.85 -11.64 17.08
N LYS A 43 6.78 -11.80 15.75
CA LYS A 43 7.53 -11.01 14.75
C LYS A 43 6.81 -9.73 14.32
N ILE A 44 5.62 -9.46 14.86
CA ILE A 44 4.85 -8.25 14.58
C ILE A 44 4.83 -7.39 15.84
N ARG A 45 5.02 -6.08 15.69
CA ARG A 45 4.94 -5.12 16.81
C ARG A 45 3.48 -4.81 17.11
N GLY A 46 2.93 -5.25 18.23
CA GLY A 46 1.53 -4.98 18.59
C GLY A 46 0.52 -5.96 17.99
N SER A 47 -0.73 -5.52 17.81
CA SER A 47 -1.83 -6.40 17.39
C SER A 47 -1.95 -6.53 15.88
N LYS A 48 -2.06 -7.77 15.37
CA LYS A 48 -2.36 -8.05 13.96
C LYS A 48 -3.64 -7.35 13.47
N LYS A 49 -4.67 -7.29 14.32
CA LYS A 49 -5.95 -6.65 13.95
C LYS A 49 -5.77 -5.14 13.76
N LEU A 50 -4.93 -4.50 14.57
CA LEU A 50 -4.67 -3.07 14.44
C LEU A 50 -3.93 -2.78 13.13
N TRP A 51 -2.92 -3.59 12.82
CA TRP A 51 -2.19 -3.46 11.55
C TRP A 51 -3.04 -3.77 10.32
N PHE A 52 -4.00 -4.68 10.43
CA PHE A 52 -5.00 -4.89 9.39
C PHE A 52 -5.84 -3.63 9.15
N LEU A 53 -6.33 -2.98 10.21
CA LEU A 53 -7.10 -1.74 10.08
C LEU A 53 -6.26 -0.60 9.51
N VAL A 54 -5.00 -0.48 9.94
CA VAL A 54 -4.07 0.51 9.39
C VAL A 54 -3.84 0.28 7.90
N SER A 55 -3.69 -0.97 7.45
CA SER A 55 -3.48 -1.27 6.02
C SER A 55 -4.69 -1.01 5.11
N LEU A 56 -5.85 -0.63 5.67
CA LEU A 56 -6.99 -0.14 4.88
C LEU A 56 -6.88 1.34 4.50
N VAL A 57 -5.92 2.07 5.09
CA VAL A 57 -5.69 3.49 4.79
C VAL A 57 -4.80 3.62 3.55
N ASP A 58 -5.42 3.41 2.38
CA ASP A 58 -4.82 3.59 1.05
C ASP A 58 -3.36 3.08 0.98
N VAL A 59 -2.44 3.79 0.31
CA VAL A 59 -1.03 3.39 0.23
C VAL A 59 -0.25 3.60 1.55
N VAL A 60 -0.68 4.52 2.40
CA VAL A 60 0.04 4.91 3.63
C VAL A 60 0.03 3.78 4.66
N GLY A 61 -1.10 3.10 4.79
CA GLY A 61 -1.29 2.01 5.74
C GLY A 61 -0.30 0.84 5.55
N PRO A 62 -0.30 0.20 4.37
CA PRO A 62 0.65 -0.85 4.02
C PRO A 62 2.11 -0.40 4.14
N LEU A 63 2.45 0.83 3.73
CA LEU A 63 3.79 1.40 3.88
C LEU A 63 4.23 1.39 5.35
N VAL A 64 3.42 1.97 6.23
CA VAL A 64 3.74 2.08 7.66
C VAL A 64 3.86 0.70 8.30
N PHE A 65 3.00 -0.27 7.93
CA PHE A 65 3.11 -1.64 8.43
C PHE A 65 4.42 -2.32 8.01
N LEU A 66 4.77 -2.27 6.72
CA LEU A 66 5.98 -2.91 6.22
C LEU A 66 7.25 -2.26 6.79
N SER A 67 7.23 -0.95 7.02
CA SER A 67 8.37 -0.21 7.58
C SER A 67 8.52 -0.38 9.09
N PHE A 68 7.43 -0.36 9.87
CA PHE A 68 7.48 -0.28 11.33
C PHE A 68 6.78 -1.42 12.07
N GLY A 69 5.87 -2.14 11.42
CA GLY A 69 5.08 -3.21 12.02
C GLY A 69 5.82 -4.55 12.13
N ILE A 70 6.82 -4.79 11.29
CA ILE A 70 7.60 -6.02 11.28
C ILE A 70 8.85 -5.86 12.16
N LYS A 71 9.03 -6.76 13.12
CA LYS A 71 10.29 -6.89 13.87
C LYS A 71 11.31 -7.59 12.98
N ARG A 72 12.43 -6.92 12.71
CA ARG A 72 13.61 -7.51 12.07
C ARG A 72 14.35 -8.39 13.07
#